data_AF-V5XJR7-F1
#
_entry.id   AF-V5XJR7-F1
#
_cell.length_a   1.000
_cell.length_b   1.000
_cell.length_c   1.000
_cell.angle_alpha   90.00
_cell.angle_beta   90.00
_cell.angle_gamma   90.00
#
_symmetry.space_group_name_H-M   'P 1'
#
loop_
_entity.id
_entity.type
_entity.pdbx_description
1 polymer ?
#
loop_
_entity_poly.entity_id
_entity_poly.type
_entity_poly.pdbx_seq_one_letter_code
_entity_poly.pdbx_strand_id
1 'polypeptide(L)'
;MPHDPQALTHADFQRAATLIKFAAEIDRAGINFVFNEAGRENRSAQLLLATIDGYRVITRELRSESALPAVDEMIRGAVTTAPDPDMRLAAAAVVARADSDTDALNAVMIKANKSGRPAELVAALMGMYATLLPELVTDHCTANLATWPARIAGHSGGA
;
A
#
# COMPACT_ATOMS: atom_id res chain seq x y z
N MET A 1 18.59 -8.29 -20.46
CA MET A 1 18.51 -7.23 -19.44
C MET A 1 18.50 -7.91 -18.08
N PRO A 2 19.26 -7.44 -17.09
CA PRO A 2 19.17 -8.02 -15.75
C PRO A 2 17.76 -7.74 -15.24
N HIS A 3 17.03 -8.79 -14.86
CA HIS A 3 15.78 -8.65 -14.14
C HIS A 3 16.09 -7.92 -12.85
N ASP A 4 15.58 -6.69 -12.69
CA ASP A 4 15.61 -6.02 -11.41
C ASP A 4 14.73 -6.85 -10.45
N PRO A 5 15.31 -7.51 -9.42
CA PRO A 5 14.54 -8.32 -8.49
C PRO A 5 13.55 -7.48 -7.66
N GLN A 6 13.68 -6.14 -7.69
CA GLN A 6 12.76 -5.20 -7.06
C GLN A 6 11.64 -4.72 -7.98
N ALA A 7 11.66 -5.08 -9.28
CA ALA A 7 10.59 -4.73 -10.19
C ALA A 7 9.26 -5.37 -9.76
N LEU A 8 8.22 -4.54 -9.70
CA LEU A 8 6.86 -4.97 -9.45
C LEU A 8 6.37 -5.82 -10.61
N THR A 9 5.74 -6.95 -10.29
CA THR A 9 5.13 -7.86 -11.24
C THR A 9 3.62 -7.80 -11.16
N HIS A 10 2.95 -8.31 -12.18
CA HIS A 10 1.49 -8.48 -12.17
C HIS A 10 1.01 -9.28 -10.94
N ALA A 11 1.76 -10.29 -10.51
CA ALA A 11 1.44 -11.08 -9.34
C ALA A 11 1.46 -10.25 -8.04
N ASP A 12 2.37 -9.29 -7.92
CA ASP A 12 2.41 -8.40 -6.73
C ASP A 12 1.19 -7.49 -6.68
N PHE A 13 0.76 -6.95 -7.82
CA PHE A 13 -0.45 -6.13 -7.89
C PHE A 13 -1.73 -6.93 -7.62
N GLN A 14 -1.78 -8.19 -8.07
CA GLN A 14 -2.87 -9.09 -7.72
C GLN A 14 -2.92 -9.32 -6.20
N ARG A 15 -1.78 -9.62 -5.57
CA ARG A 15 -1.70 -9.81 -4.11
C ARG A 15 -2.04 -8.54 -3.34
N ALA A 16 -1.56 -7.38 -3.78
CA ALA A 16 -1.90 -6.09 -3.19
C ALA A 16 -3.41 -5.82 -3.24
N ALA A 17 -4.06 -6.06 -4.39
CA ALA A 17 -5.50 -5.88 -4.48
C ALA A 17 -6.28 -6.87 -3.60
N THR A 18 -5.85 -8.13 -3.55
CA THR A 18 -6.43 -9.12 -2.63
C THR A 18 -6.24 -8.69 -1.17
N LEU A 19 -5.08 -8.15 -0.82
CA LEU A 19 -4.81 -7.62 0.51
C LEU A 19 -5.73 -6.45 0.86
N ILE A 20 -5.88 -5.48 -0.06
CA ILE A 20 -6.76 -4.32 0.12
C ILE A 20 -8.22 -4.77 0.28
N LYS A 21 -8.66 -5.75 -0.51
CA LYS A 21 -9.99 -6.34 -0.38
C LYS A 21 -10.20 -6.95 1.01
N PHE A 22 -9.31 -7.83 1.45
CA PHE A 22 -9.41 -8.44 2.77
C PHE A 22 -9.32 -7.41 3.91
N ALA A 23 -8.55 -6.32 3.72
CA ALA A 23 -8.52 -5.20 4.64
C ALA A 23 -9.88 -4.50 4.74
N ALA A 24 -10.54 -4.25 3.61
CA ALA A 24 -11.88 -3.65 3.57
C ALA A 24 -12.96 -4.55 4.20
N GLU A 25 -12.81 -5.87 4.05
CA GLU A 25 -13.71 -6.87 4.64
C GLU A 25 -13.37 -7.20 6.11
N ILE A 26 -12.30 -6.62 6.67
CA ILE A 26 -11.78 -6.92 8.02
C ILE A 26 -11.43 -8.43 8.16
N ASP A 27 -11.07 -9.09 7.06
CA ASP A 27 -10.71 -10.51 7.03
C ASP A 27 -9.23 -10.70 7.43
N ARG A 28 -9.02 -10.89 8.73
CA ARG A 28 -7.69 -11.17 9.29
C ARG A 28 -7.07 -12.46 8.77
N ALA A 29 -7.88 -13.47 8.45
CA ALA A 29 -7.36 -14.73 7.93
C ALA A 29 -6.85 -14.55 6.49
N GLY A 30 -7.62 -13.86 5.66
CA GLY A 30 -7.24 -13.48 4.30
C GLY A 30 -5.98 -12.60 4.26
N ILE A 31 -5.90 -11.59 5.13
CA ILE A 31 -4.71 -10.73 5.26
C ILE A 31 -3.46 -11.57 5.58
N ASN A 32 -3.54 -12.44 6.60
CA ASN A 32 -2.42 -13.30 6.99
C ASN A 32 -2.02 -14.28 5.88
N PHE A 33 -3.00 -14.79 5.12
CA PHE A 33 -2.73 -15.64 3.98
C PHE A 33 -1.86 -14.94 2.94
N VAL A 34 -2.21 -13.72 2.53
CA VAL A 34 -1.45 -12.95 1.53
C VAL A 34 -0.03 -12.63 2.02
N PHE A 35 0.13 -12.28 3.31
CA PHE A 35 1.46 -12.05 3.88
C PHE A 35 2.34 -13.31 3.87
N ASN A 36 1.78 -14.44 4.28
CA ASN A 36 2.52 -15.70 4.31
C ASN A 36 2.92 -16.15 2.90
N GLU A 37 2.05 -15.94 1.91
CA GLU A 37 2.35 -16.21 0.50
C GLU A 37 3.51 -15.34 0.01
N ALA A 38 3.42 -14.01 0.18
CA ALA A 38 4.48 -13.09 -0.22
C ALA A 38 5.80 -13.34 0.52
N GLY A 39 5.73 -13.69 1.81
CA GLY A 39 6.89 -14.04 2.62
C GLY A 39 7.59 -15.30 2.12
N ARG A 40 6.84 -16.34 1.75
CA ARG A 40 7.40 -17.58 1.17
C ARG A 40 8.11 -17.34 -0.15
N GLU A 41 7.71 -16.33 -0.90
CA GLU A 41 8.34 -15.93 -2.17
C GLU A 41 9.45 -14.89 -2.00
N ASN A 42 9.75 -14.44 -0.77
CA ASN A 42 10.64 -13.32 -0.49
C ASN A 42 10.23 -12.01 -1.21
N ARG A 43 8.91 -11.80 -1.37
CA ARG A 43 8.32 -10.63 -2.06
C ARG A 43 7.56 -9.68 -1.14
N SER A 44 7.77 -9.73 0.19
CA SER A 44 7.06 -8.87 1.14
C SER A 44 7.27 -7.38 0.89
N ALA A 45 8.45 -6.98 0.40
CA ALA A 45 8.73 -5.60 0.01
C ALA A 45 7.88 -5.18 -1.20
N GLN A 46 7.84 -6.02 -2.23
CA GLN A 46 7.08 -5.80 -3.46
C GLN A 46 5.58 -5.78 -3.16
N LEU A 47 5.10 -6.60 -2.21
CA LEU A 47 3.73 -6.53 -1.72
C LEU A 47 3.42 -5.15 -1.11
N LEU A 48 4.28 -4.62 -0.23
CA LEU A 48 4.08 -3.28 0.34
C LEU A 48 4.01 -2.22 -0.77
N LEU A 49 4.97 -2.23 -1.69
CA LEU A 49 5.03 -1.24 -2.78
C LEU A 49 3.81 -1.32 -3.71
N ALA A 50 3.43 -2.52 -4.12
CA ALA A 50 2.23 -2.73 -4.92
C ALA A 50 0.96 -2.32 -4.16
N THR A 51 0.93 -2.47 -2.83
CA THR A 51 -0.18 -2.02 -1.98
C THR A 51 -0.26 -0.50 -1.91
N ILE A 52 0.87 0.20 -1.75
CA ILE A 52 0.93 1.67 -1.81
C ILE A 52 0.44 2.16 -3.17
N ASP A 53 0.96 1.60 -4.26
CA ASP A 53 0.55 1.98 -5.62
C ASP A 53 -0.93 1.68 -5.86
N GLY A 54 -1.42 0.55 -5.35
CA GLY A 54 -2.83 0.20 -5.37
C GLY A 54 -3.69 1.26 -4.69
N TYR A 55 -3.39 1.62 -3.44
CA TYR A 55 -4.12 2.69 -2.74
C TYR A 55 -4.04 4.05 -3.45
N ARG A 56 -2.92 4.40 -4.09
CA ARG A 56 -2.83 5.64 -4.87
C ARG A 56 -3.78 5.67 -6.05
N VAL A 57 -3.91 4.56 -6.79
CA VAL A 57 -4.88 4.43 -7.89
C VAL A 57 -6.29 4.57 -7.35
N ILE A 58 -6.59 3.90 -6.25
CA ILE A 58 -7.90 3.95 -5.58
C ILE A 58 -8.26 5.37 -5.14
N THR A 59 -7.33 6.06 -4.48
CA THR A 59 -7.52 7.46 -4.06
C THR A 59 -7.85 8.34 -5.26
N ARG A 60 -7.17 8.15 -6.40
CA ARG A 60 -7.46 8.91 -7.64
C ARG A 60 -8.82 8.59 -8.25
N GLU A 61 -9.30 7.36 -8.12
CA GLU A 61 -10.66 7.01 -8.57
C GLU A 61 -11.74 7.61 -7.65
N LEU A 62 -11.50 7.69 -6.34
CA LEU A 62 -12.48 8.10 -5.33
C LEU A 62 -12.45 9.59 -4.97
N ARG A 63 -11.44 10.34 -5.42
CA ARG A 63 -11.25 11.75 -5.07
C ARG A 63 -11.13 12.59 -6.34
N SER A 64 -11.64 13.83 -6.27
CA SER A 64 -11.40 14.81 -7.33
C SER A 64 -9.93 15.21 -7.38
N GLU A 65 -9.46 15.66 -8.55
CA GLU A 65 -8.09 16.18 -8.70
C GLU A 65 -7.79 17.32 -7.71
N SER A 66 -8.77 18.17 -7.42
CA SER A 66 -8.66 19.26 -6.45
C SER A 66 -8.51 18.77 -4.99
N ALA A 67 -8.96 17.55 -4.67
CA ALA A 67 -8.86 16.98 -3.33
C ALA A 67 -7.55 16.19 -3.11
N LEU A 68 -6.87 15.76 -4.18
CA LEU A 68 -5.63 14.98 -4.09
C LEU A 68 -4.50 15.71 -3.34
N PRO A 69 -4.26 17.03 -3.53
CA PRO A 69 -3.24 17.74 -2.76
C PRO A 69 -3.50 17.72 -1.25
N ALA A 70 -4.75 17.82 -0.82
CA ALA A 70 -5.10 17.76 0.60
C ALA A 70 -4.87 16.36 1.20
N VAL A 71 -5.12 15.30 0.42
CA VAL A 71 -4.79 13.92 0.83
C VAL A 71 -3.27 13.74 0.96
N ASP A 72 -2.50 14.25 0.01
CA ASP A 72 -1.02 14.22 0.06
C ASP A 72 -0.47 14.99 1.27
N GLU A 73 -0.99 16.19 1.53
CA GLU A 73 -0.61 17.00 2.70
C GLU A 73 -0.91 16.26 4.01
N MET A 74 -2.06 15.59 4.11
CA MET A 74 -2.40 14.82 5.32
C MET A 74 -1.46 13.63 5.52
N ILE A 75 -1.11 12.90 4.46
CA ILE A 75 -0.16 11.77 4.53
C ILE A 75 1.23 12.29 4.91
N ARG A 76 1.70 13.38 4.30
CA ARG A 76 2.99 14.01 4.64
C ARG A 76 3.02 14.50 6.08
N GLY A 77 1.93 15.12 6.55
CA GLY A 77 1.77 15.53 7.94
C GLY A 77 1.86 14.35 8.91
N ALA A 78 1.24 13.21 8.57
CA ALA A 78 1.25 12.00 9.40
C ALA A 78 2.65 11.44 9.66
N VAL A 79 3.65 11.73 8.81
CA VAL A 79 5.06 11.34 9.03
C VAL A 79 5.58 11.86 10.38
N THR A 80 5.14 13.04 10.81
CA THR A 80 5.61 13.69 12.04
C THR A 80 4.53 13.75 13.13
N THR A 81 3.25 13.85 12.75
CA THR A 81 2.16 14.13 13.70
C THR A 81 1.42 12.88 14.17
N ALA A 82 1.52 11.75 13.46
CA ALA A 82 0.79 10.56 13.86
C ALA A 82 1.32 10.04 15.22
N PRO A 83 0.45 9.69 16.18
CA PRO A 83 0.87 9.26 17.51
C PRO A 83 1.58 7.89 17.48
N ASP A 84 1.10 6.99 16.62
CA ASP A 84 1.65 5.66 16.43
C ASP A 84 2.94 5.70 15.59
N PRO A 85 4.08 5.19 16.11
CA PRO A 85 5.32 5.05 15.34
C PRO A 85 5.18 4.27 14.04
N ASP A 86 4.32 3.25 14.00
CA ASP A 86 4.14 2.43 12.79
C ASP A 86 3.36 3.20 11.73
N MET A 87 2.37 4.00 12.15
CA MET A 87 1.67 4.96 11.28
C MET A 87 2.61 6.00 10.68
N ARG A 88 3.52 6.58 11.49
CA ARG A 88 4.55 7.50 10.98
C ARG A 88 5.45 6.82 9.94
N LEU A 89 5.79 5.56 10.18
CA LEU A 89 6.63 4.77 9.29
C LEU A 89 5.90 4.42 7.98
N ALA A 90 4.61 4.06 8.05
CA ALA A 90 3.77 3.82 6.88
C ALA A 90 3.60 5.09 6.03
N ALA A 91 3.32 6.23 6.66
CA ALA A 91 3.26 7.52 5.99
C ALA A 91 4.59 7.84 5.28
N ALA A 92 5.73 7.62 5.94
CA ALA A 92 7.06 7.82 5.34
C ALA A 92 7.28 6.91 4.13
N ALA A 93 6.82 5.65 4.16
CA ALA A 93 6.90 4.76 3.00
C ALA A 93 6.07 5.29 1.82
N VAL A 94 4.86 5.78 2.08
CA VAL A 94 3.98 6.35 1.04
C VAL A 94 4.61 7.59 0.42
N VAL A 95 5.15 8.49 1.25
CA VAL A 95 5.83 9.71 0.78
C VAL A 95 7.06 9.36 -0.05
N ALA A 96 7.93 8.48 0.45
CA ALA A 96 9.12 8.05 -0.29
C ALA A 96 8.77 7.42 -1.64
N ARG A 97 7.72 6.59 -1.68
CA ARG A 97 7.21 6.00 -2.93
C ARG A 97 6.60 7.06 -3.86
N ALA A 98 5.92 8.07 -3.33
CA ALA A 98 5.36 9.17 -4.12
C ALA A 98 6.45 10.03 -4.76
N ASP A 99 7.51 10.31 -4.02
CA ASP A 99 8.66 11.13 -4.44
C ASP A 99 9.70 10.35 -5.26
N SER A 100 9.47 9.04 -5.48
CA SER A 100 10.42 8.11 -6.11
C SER A 100 11.78 8.06 -5.42
N ASP A 101 11.80 8.35 -4.11
CA ASP A 101 12.99 8.32 -3.26
C ASP A 101 13.24 6.89 -2.78
N THR A 102 14.09 6.19 -3.53
CA THR A 102 14.43 4.78 -3.27
C THR A 102 15.24 4.64 -1.97
N ASP A 103 16.06 5.62 -1.63
CA ASP A 103 16.90 5.57 -0.43
C ASP A 103 16.05 5.75 0.84
N ALA A 104 15.12 6.70 0.84
CA ALA A 104 14.17 6.88 1.93
C ALA A 104 13.28 5.64 2.10
N LEU A 105 12.81 5.06 1.00
CA LEU A 105 11.98 3.85 1.02
C LEU A 105 12.76 2.65 1.58
N ASN A 106 14.01 2.46 1.16
CA ASN A 106 14.89 1.43 1.70
C ASN A 106 15.15 1.63 3.19
N ALA A 107 15.36 2.87 3.64
CA ALA A 107 15.54 3.18 5.05
C ALA A 107 14.32 2.79 5.90
N VAL A 108 13.11 3.03 5.40
CA VAL A 108 11.86 2.60 6.03
C VAL A 108 11.79 1.08 6.13
N MET A 109 12.06 0.38 5.03
CA MET A 109 12.03 -1.09 5.00
C MET A 109 13.07 -1.71 5.94
N ILE A 110 14.29 -1.20 5.95
CA ILE A 110 15.36 -1.64 6.85
C ILE A 110 14.95 -1.41 8.30
N LYS A 111 14.33 -0.27 8.62
CA LYS A 111 13.86 0.04 9.97
C LYS A 111 12.77 -0.93 10.43
N ALA A 112 11.76 -1.17 9.59
CA ALA A 112 10.68 -2.13 9.89
C ALA A 112 11.24 -3.55 10.12
N ASN A 113 12.17 -3.99 9.25
CA ASN A 113 12.81 -5.29 9.38
C ASN A 113 13.68 -5.40 10.64
N LYS A 114 14.49 -4.40 10.95
CA LYS A 114 15.34 -4.39 12.17
C LYS A 114 14.51 -4.39 13.45
N SER A 115 13.33 -3.78 13.42
CA SER A 115 12.39 -3.82 14.54
C SER A 115 11.62 -5.14 14.63
N GLY A 116 11.73 -6.04 13.63
CA GLY A 116 10.98 -7.28 13.56
C GLY A 116 9.49 -7.09 13.26
N ARG A 117 9.12 -5.93 12.70
CA ARG A 117 7.72 -5.48 12.57
C ARG A 117 7.29 -5.12 11.14
N PRO A 118 7.64 -5.92 10.10
CA PRO A 118 7.22 -5.63 8.72
C PRO A 118 5.70 -5.80 8.52
N ALA A 119 5.06 -6.68 9.27
CA ALA A 119 3.61 -6.87 9.22
C ALA A 119 2.86 -5.65 9.79
N GLU A 120 3.37 -5.06 10.86
CA GLU A 120 2.80 -3.87 11.49
C GLU A 120 2.93 -2.63 10.61
N LEU A 121 4.02 -2.49 9.85
CA LEU A 121 4.14 -1.44 8.83
C LEU A 121 2.98 -1.51 7.83
N VAL A 122 2.68 -2.71 7.33
CA VAL A 122 1.62 -2.89 6.33
C VAL A 122 0.24 -2.78 6.99
N ALA A 123 0.07 -3.24 8.23
CA ALA A 123 -1.16 -3.03 9.00
C ALA A 123 -1.42 -1.54 9.25
N ALA A 124 -0.39 -0.77 9.60
CA ALA A 124 -0.49 0.67 9.76
C ALA A 124 -0.82 1.38 8.44
N LEU A 125 -0.23 0.93 7.32
CA LEU A 125 -0.61 1.40 5.98
C LEU A 125 -2.10 1.19 5.70
N MET A 126 -2.60 -0.03 5.94
CA MET A 126 -4.02 -0.35 5.75
C MET A 126 -4.92 0.48 6.68
N GLY A 127 -4.53 0.66 7.95
CA GLY A 127 -5.26 1.49 8.90
C GLY A 127 -5.31 2.97 8.51
N MET A 128 -4.21 3.49 7.95
CA MET A 128 -4.14 4.85 7.41
C MET A 128 -5.15 5.04 6.28
N TYR A 129 -5.13 4.13 5.30
CA TYR A 129 -6.01 4.21 4.14
C TYR A 129 -7.47 3.91 4.47
N ALA A 130 -7.75 3.05 5.45
CA ALA A 130 -9.11 2.84 5.96
C ALA A 130 -9.70 4.12 6.58
N THR A 131 -8.86 4.94 7.24
CA THR A 131 -9.26 6.25 7.79
C THR A 131 -9.44 7.31 6.70
N LEU A 132 -8.56 7.30 5.69
CA LEU A 132 -8.56 8.22 4.55
C LEU A 132 -9.70 7.98 3.54
N LEU A 133 -10.03 6.71 3.34
CA LEU A 133 -10.95 6.21 2.34
C LEU A 133 -12.00 5.31 3.02
N PRO A 134 -12.83 5.85 3.94
CA PRO A 134 -13.86 5.08 4.61
C PRO A 134 -14.87 4.46 3.63
N GLU A 135 -14.96 4.98 2.40
CA GLU A 135 -15.82 4.43 1.35
C GLU A 135 -15.41 3.00 0.93
N LEU A 136 -14.17 2.59 1.19
CA LEU A 136 -13.70 1.25 0.80
C LEU A 136 -14.47 0.11 1.44
N VAL A 137 -15.06 0.32 2.62
CA VAL A 137 -15.86 -0.70 3.32
C VAL A 137 -17.29 -0.81 2.79
N THR A 138 -17.70 0.05 1.85
CA THR A 138 -19.04 -0.01 1.27
C THR A 138 -19.17 -1.19 0.32
N ASP A 139 -20.35 -1.81 0.26
CA ASP A 139 -20.65 -2.91 -0.66
C ASP A 139 -20.31 -2.57 -2.13
N HIS A 140 -20.47 -1.30 -2.52
CA HIS A 140 -20.11 -0.83 -3.85
C HIS A 140 -18.60 -0.90 -4.09
N CYS A 141 -17.78 -0.43 -3.14
CA CYS A 141 -16.34 -0.48 -3.30
C CYS A 141 -15.81 -1.91 -3.17
N THR A 142 -16.31 -2.70 -2.23
CA THR A 142 -15.87 -4.11 -2.04
C THR A 142 -16.20 -4.99 -3.24
N ALA A 143 -17.36 -4.79 -3.88
CA ALA A 143 -17.72 -5.48 -5.13
C ALA A 143 -16.79 -5.09 -6.30
N ASN A 144 -16.33 -3.85 -6.36
CA ASN A 144 -15.47 -3.35 -7.43
C ASN A 144 -13.97 -3.55 -7.18
N LEU A 145 -13.55 -3.76 -5.93
CA LEU A 145 -12.15 -4.00 -5.52
C LEU A 145 -11.52 -5.16 -6.29
N ALA A 146 -12.29 -6.19 -6.65
CA ALA A 146 -11.82 -7.32 -7.46
C ALA A 146 -11.44 -6.95 -8.90
N THR A 147 -11.92 -5.82 -9.43
CA THR A 147 -11.61 -5.32 -10.79
C THR A 147 -10.42 -4.36 -10.81
N TRP A 148 -10.09 -3.77 -9.66
CA TRP A 148 -8.98 -2.85 -9.49
C TRP A 148 -7.58 -3.46 -9.69
N PRO A 149 -7.25 -4.73 -9.39
CA PRO A 149 -5.92 -5.27 -9.69
C PRO A 149 -5.55 -5.18 -11.17
N ALA A 150 -6.51 -5.43 -12.08
CA ALA A 150 -6.30 -5.28 -13.52
C ALA A 150 -6.09 -3.81 -13.92
N ARG A 151 -6.75 -2.87 -13.23
CA ARG A 151 -6.55 -1.42 -13.45
C ARG A 151 -5.22 -0.94 -12.89
N ILE A 152 -4.84 -1.38 -11.69
CA ILE A 152 -3.57 -1.05 -11.04
C ILE A 152 -2.40 -1.61 -11.87
N ALA A 153 -2.51 -2.84 -12.40
CA ALA A 153 -1.53 -3.43 -13.30
C ALA A 153 -1.48 -2.75 -14.69
N GLY A 154 -2.61 -2.24 -15.18
CA GLY A 154 -2.68 -1.48 -16.43
C GLY A 154 -2.04 -0.09 -16.35
N HIS A 155 -2.07 0.57 -15.18
CA HIS A 155 -1.48 1.91 -14.97
C HIS A 155 0.02 1.87 -14.65
N SER A 156 0.57 0.72 -14.27
CA SER A 156 2.00 0.55 -13.96
C SER A 156 2.87 0.22 -15.19
N GLY A 157 2.26 0.03 -16.37
CA GLY A 157 2.95 -0.12 -17.66
C GLY A 157 3.14 1.18 -18.45
N GLY A 158 2.80 2.34 -17.87
CA GLY A 158 2.85 3.63 -18.55
C GLY A 158 3.34 4.76 -17.65
N ALA A 159 4.66 4.80 -17.43
CA ALA A 159 5.45 6.00 -17.15
C ALA A 159 6.93 5.64 -17.25
#